data_AF-A0A973V222-F1
#
_entry.id   AF-A0A973V222-F1
#
_cell.length_a   1.000
_cell.length_b   1.000
_cell.length_c   1.000
_cell.angle_alpha   90.00
_cell.angle_beta   90.00
_cell.angle_gamma   90.00
#
_symmetry.space_group_name_H-M   'P 1'
#
loop_
_entity.id
_entity.type
_entity.pdbx_description
1 polymer ?
#
loop_
_entity_poly.entity_id
_entity_poly.type
_entity_poly.pdbx_seq_one_letter_code
_entity_poly.pdbx_strand_id
1 'polypeptide(L)' 'MVEQDTYCIDVLTQISAATKALQAVAVGLLEDHLGHCVVQAARDGDPTPKVKEASDAIARLVR' A
#
# COMPACT_ATOMS: atom_id res chain seq x y z
N MET A 1 -5.66 22.59 10.94
CA MET A 1 -4.41 23.07 10.31
C MET A 1 -4.69 24.11 9.23
N VAL A 2 -5.31 23.76 8.10
CA VAL A 2 -5.63 24.74 7.03
C VAL A 2 -6.63 25.79 7.52
N GLU A 3 -7.73 25.37 8.13
CA GLU A 3 -8.72 26.27 8.76
C GLU A 3 -8.16 27.11 9.92
N GLN A 4 -6.96 26.77 10.40
CA GLN A 4 -6.28 27.44 11.50
C GLN A 4 -5.08 28.27 11.01
N ASP A 5 -4.97 28.52 9.70
CA ASP A 5 -3.86 29.26 9.07
C ASP A 5 -2.46 28.76 9.52
N THR A 6 -2.34 27.44 9.74
CA THR A 6 -1.06 26.83 10.11
C THR A 6 -0.03 27.00 8.98
N TYR A 7 1.23 27.22 9.34
CA TYR A 7 2.31 27.43 8.37
C TYR A 7 2.38 26.31 7.33
N CYS A 8 2.48 26.69 6.05
CA CYS A 8 2.36 25.75 4.92
C CYS A 8 3.33 24.57 5.00
N ILE A 9 4.55 24.78 5.51
CA ILE A 9 5.55 23.73 5.64
C ILE A 9 5.15 22.67 6.68
N ASP A 10 4.43 23.07 7.73
CA ASP A 10 3.95 22.13 8.76
C ASP A 10 2.78 21.29 8.21
N VAL A 11 1.92 21.89 7.40
CA VAL A 11 0.85 21.17 6.68
C VAL A 11 1.45 20.14 5.72
N LEU A 12 2.46 20.52 4.93
CA LEU A 12 3.17 19.60 4.03
C LEU A 12 3.88 18.47 4.79
N THR A 13 4.41 18.77 5.98
CA THR A 13 5.01 17.78 6.87
C THR A 13 3.97 16.76 7.33
N GLN A 14 2.77 17.20 7.72
CA GLN A 14 1.69 16.31 8.13
C GLN A 14 1.13 15.48 6.95
N ILE A 15 1.02 16.07 5.75
CA ILE A 15 0.67 15.34 4.53
C ILE A 15 1.68 14.23 4.26
N SER A 16 2.98 14.54 4.40
CA SER A 16 4.05 13.55 4.23
C SER A 16 3.96 12.43 5.26
N ALA A 17 3.69 12.77 6.53
CA ALA A 17 3.49 11.78 7.60
C ALA A 17 2.29 10.87 7.34
N ALA A 18 1.14 11.44 6.96
CA ALA A 18 -0.05 10.66 6.59
C ALA A 18 0.21 9.76 5.38
N THR A 19 0.91 10.26 4.37
CA THR A 19 1.32 9.47 3.20
C THR A 19 2.18 8.27 3.61
N LYS A 20 3.15 8.47 4.51
CA LYS A 20 3.98 7.36 5.03
C LYS A 20 3.19 6.35 5.84
N ALA A 21 2.25 6.80 6.66
CA ALA A 21 1.36 5.90 7.40
C ALA A 21 0.51 5.04 6.44
N LEU A 22 -0.07 5.66 5.41
CA LEU A 22 -0.85 4.94 4.38
C LEU A 22 0.03 3.96 3.59
N GLN A 23 1.27 4.32 3.26
CA GLN A 23 2.22 3.40 2.61
C GLN A 23 2.50 2.17 3.49
N ALA A 24 2.69 2.35 4.80
CA ALA A 24 2.90 1.23 5.72
C ALA A 24 1.68 0.30 5.77
N VAL A 25 0.47 0.86 5.82
CA VAL A 25 -0.78 0.07 5.77
C VAL A 25 -0.89 -0.70 4.45
N ALA A 26 -0.57 -0.06 3.32
CA ALA A 26 -0.61 -0.72 2.02
C ALA A 26 0.35 -1.91 1.92
N VAL A 27 1.55 -1.80 2.50
CA VAL A 27 2.51 -2.91 2.57
C VAL A 27 1.98 -4.05 3.44
N GLY A 28 1.38 -3.76 4.60
CA GLY A 28 0.77 -4.79 5.44
C GLY A 28 -0.36 -5.54 4.74
N LEU A 29 -1.25 -4.83 4.05
CA LEU A 29 -2.34 -5.45 3.27
C LEU A 29 -1.80 -6.33 2.13
N LEU A 30 -0.69 -5.93 1.51
CA LEU A 30 -0.03 -6.73 0.49
C LEU A 30 0.56 -8.02 1.08
N GLU A 31 1.20 -7.96 2.25
CA GLU A 31 1.71 -9.14 2.95
C GLU A 31 0.58 -10.15 3.23
N ASP A 32 -0.55 -9.69 3.76
CA ASP A 32 -1.73 -10.53 3.98
C ASP A 32 -2.26 -11.15 2.67
N HIS A 33 -2.28 -10.38 1.57
CA HIS A 33 -2.73 -10.89 0.27
C HIS A 33 -1.80 -11.99 -0.27
N LEU A 34 -0.48 -11.82 -0.12
CA LEU A 34 0.50 -12.84 -0.50
C LEU A 34 0.32 -14.10 0.37
N GLY A 35 0.19 -13.93 1.69
CA GLY A 35 0.07 -15.03 2.65
C GLY A 35 -1.23 -15.84 2.53
N HIS A 36 -2.32 -15.22 2.06
CA HIS A 36 -3.61 -15.88 1.90
C HIS A 36 -3.91 -16.22 0.43
N CYS A 37 -4.11 -15.22 -0.42
CA CYS A 37 -4.62 -15.42 -1.78
C CYS A 37 -3.61 -16.09 -2.69
N VAL A 38 -2.34 -15.67 -2.65
CA VAL A 38 -1.29 -16.26 -3.50
C VAL A 38 -0.93 -17.66 -3.02
N VAL A 39 -0.74 -17.85 -1.71
CA VAL A 39 -0.47 -19.20 -1.15
C VAL A 39 -1.61 -20.17 -1.47
N GLN A 40 -2.87 -19.73 -1.35
CA GLN A 40 -4.01 -20.57 -1.71
C GLN A 40 -4.01 -20.92 -3.20
N ALA A 41 -3.83 -19.93 -4.09
CA ALA A 41 -3.75 -20.19 -5.53
C ALA A 41 -2.58 -21.11 -5.91
N ALA A 42 -1.45 -21.04 -5.19
CA ALA A 42 -0.32 -21.95 -5.37
C ALA A 42 -0.68 -23.39 -4.98
N ARG A 43 -1.48 -23.58 -3.93
CA ARG A 43 -2.00 -24.91 -3.54
C ARG A 43 -3.00 -25.45 -4.55
N ASP A 44 -3.80 -24.56 -5.15
CA ASP A 44 -4.83 -24.91 -6.12
C ASP A 44 -4.29 -25.09 -7.56
N GLY A 45 -3.01 -24.76 -7.79
CA GLY A 45 -2.24 -25.17 -8.97
C GLY A 45 -1.47 -24.05 -9.66
N ASP A 46 -2.09 -22.89 -9.87
CA ASP A 46 -1.46 -21.76 -10.57
C ASP A 46 -1.61 -20.44 -9.79
N PRO A 47 -0.53 -19.95 -9.14
CA PRO A 47 -0.54 -18.67 -8.46
C PRO A 47 -0.30 -17.48 -9.39
N THR A 48 0.07 -17.70 -10.67
CA THR A 48 0.51 -16.66 -11.59
C THR A 48 -0.46 -15.48 -11.72
N PRO A 49 -1.80 -15.69 -11.81
CA PRO A 49 -2.75 -14.58 -11.87
C PRO A 49 -2.72 -13.71 -10.61
N LYS A 50 -2.57 -14.31 -9.43
CA LYS A 50 -2.53 -13.60 -8.14
C LYS A 50 -1.20 -12.91 -7.89
N VAL A 51 -0.09 -13.50 -8.35
CA VAL A 51 1.22 -12.84 -8.35
C VAL A 51 1.20 -11.60 -9.25
N LYS A 52 0.57 -11.69 -10.43
CA LYS A 52 0.41 -10.54 -11.33
C LYS A 52 -0.42 -9.42 -10.70
N GLU A 53 -1.54 -9.77 -10.06
CA GLU A 53 -2.39 -8.83 -9.32
C GLU A 53 -1.59 -8.07 -8.24
N ALA A 54 -0.83 -8.80 -7.42
CA ALA A 54 0.03 -8.21 -6.39
C ALA A 54 1.13 -7.32 -6.99
N SER A 55 1.76 -7.74 -8.09
CA SER A 55 2.81 -6.98 -8.78
C SER A 55 2.27 -5.67 -9.35
N ASP A 56 1.08 -5.71 -9.97
CA ASP A 56 0.41 -4.52 -10.49
C ASP A 56 0.02 -3.56 -9.35
N ALA A 57 -0.36 -4.07 -8.18
CA ALA A 57 -0.66 -3.25 -7.00
C ALA A 57 0.60 -2.53 -6.47
N ILE A 58 1.73 -3.24 -6.35
CA ILE A 58 3.02 -2.65 -5.97
C ILE A 58 3.43 -1.56 -6.95
N ALA A 59 3.28 -1.80 -8.26
CA ALA A 59 3.64 -0.84 -9.30
C ALA A 59 2.83 0.47 -9.24
N ARG A 60 1.69 0.48 -8.54
CA ARG A 60 0.91 1.70 -8.25
C ARG A 60 1.35 2.37 -6.95
N LEU A 61 1.86 1.59 -5.99
CA LEU A 61 2.32 2.08 -4.68
C LEU A 61 3.69 2.77 -4.74
N VAL A 62 4.55 2.34 -5.66
CA VAL A 62 5.92 2.85 -5.82
C VAL A 62 6.05 4.02 -6.80
N ARG A 63 4.97 4.39 -7.50
CA ARG A 63 4.92 5.61 -8.31
C ARG A 63 4.60 6.81 -7.45
#